data_AF-A0A4P7UPI0-F1
#
_entry.id   AF-A0A4P7UPI0-F1
#
_cell.length_a   1.000
_cell.length_b   1.000
_cell.length_c   1.000
_cell.angle_alpha   90.00
_cell.angle_beta   90.00
_cell.angle_gamma   90.00
#
_symmetry.space_group_name_H-M   'P 1'
#
loop_
_entity.id
_entity.type
_entity.pdbx_description
1 polymer ?
#
loop_
_entity_poly.entity_id
_entity_poly.type
_entity_poly.pdbx_seq_one_letter_code
_entity_poly.pdbx_strand_id
1 'polypeptide(L)'
;MACRSSELLSKHVERILDALPEGVFISDAAGTSLRVNRMYEQLTGLTQEQIRGKNVRDLVQEGTFDCILNPEIVRTGRPTTHVQQLKDGKKLVLTGFPVFDGKGDLCLVVTFARDVTLLAQLQDQVAGQCKLIDQINDQLAYIAQGAAKSREPVYAGRAMGDVISLLGRFAHTDATVLILGETGAGKDVFARYTHSQSARSDKILLKVDCGGISESLTESELFGYMPGAFTGASSKGKAGYFEIADGSTIFLDEVGELPLSMQTRLLRVLQDGEIMRVGASSPRKVDVRIIAATNRDLAQSVEAGTFRRDLYYRLNVATVRIPPLRERQEDVRALAEHYLAQYTAKYHKAMAFMDVTLDIMSAYAWPGNVRELQNLVHSLVITLTGPLISPRDLPPQISGATREPSCYSEDILAARRPLRDIMAEMERDFLLKALEVHGSVQRVAELFQINRSTVFRKLQGARRQD
;
A
#
# COMPACT_ATOMS: atom_id res chain seq x y z
N MET A 1 35.65 -22.27 67.97
CA MET A 1 35.99 -21.85 66.58
C MET A 1 35.19 -20.63 66.11
N ALA A 2 33.88 -20.53 66.39
CA ALA A 2 33.03 -19.40 65.96
C ALA A 2 33.47 -18.00 66.44
N CYS A 3 34.09 -17.89 67.62
CA CYS A 3 34.56 -16.59 68.14
C CYS A 3 35.77 -16.05 67.35
N ARG A 4 36.70 -16.93 66.92
CA ARG A 4 37.88 -16.55 66.12
C ARG A 4 37.50 -16.11 64.70
N SER A 5 36.47 -16.71 64.09
CA SER A 5 36.02 -16.34 62.74
C SER A 5 35.28 -15.00 62.72
N SER A 6 34.46 -14.72 63.75
CA SER A 6 33.78 -13.42 63.89
C SER A 6 34.77 -12.28 64.15
N GLU A 7 35.79 -12.49 64.99
CA GLU A 7 36.87 -11.51 65.23
C GLU A 7 37.72 -11.24 63.99
N LEU A 8 37.94 -12.24 63.14
CA LEU A 8 38.76 -12.10 61.93
C LEU A 8 38.02 -11.32 60.84
N LEU A 9 36.71 -11.54 60.69
CA LEU A 9 35.86 -10.76 59.80
C LEU A 9 35.68 -9.33 60.32
N SER A 10 35.43 -9.13 61.62
CA SER A 10 35.23 -7.80 62.21
C SER A 10 36.46 -6.89 62.06
N LYS A 11 37.67 -7.44 62.21
CA LYS A 11 38.95 -6.72 62.02
C LYS A 11 39.23 -6.33 60.56
N HIS A 12 38.55 -6.94 59.59
CA HIS A 12 38.82 -6.75 58.16
C HIS A 12 37.61 -6.28 57.34
N VAL A 13 36.47 -5.97 57.96
CA VAL A 13 35.25 -5.49 57.28
C VAL A 13 35.55 -4.34 56.32
N GLU A 14 36.43 -3.41 56.73
CA GLU A 14 36.80 -2.26 55.91
C GLU A 14 37.43 -2.68 54.58
N ARG A 15 38.42 -3.58 54.65
CA ARG A 15 39.12 -4.10 53.46
C ARG A 15 38.21 -4.93 52.59
N ILE A 16 37.22 -5.61 53.18
CA ILE A 16 36.22 -6.39 52.47
C ILE A 16 35.29 -5.46 51.69
N LEU A 17 34.81 -4.37 52.31
CA LEU A 17 33.96 -3.39 51.64
C LEU A 17 34.68 -2.68 50.49
N ASP A 18 35.97 -2.37 50.66
CA ASP A 18 36.78 -1.73 49.61
C ASP A 18 37.18 -2.67 48.47
N ALA A 19 37.13 -3.99 48.68
CA ALA A 19 37.35 -4.98 47.63
C ALA A 19 36.13 -5.16 46.71
N LEU A 20 34.96 -4.59 47.06
CA LEU A 20 33.76 -4.68 46.25
C LEU A 20 33.85 -3.75 45.02
N PRO A 21 33.45 -4.22 43.83
CA PRO A 21 33.44 -3.41 42.61
C PRO A 21 32.30 -2.39 42.56
N GLU A 22 31.43 -2.38 43.57
CA GLU A 22 30.29 -1.46 43.69
C GLU A 22 30.55 -0.45 44.82
N GLY A 23 30.01 0.76 44.67
CA GLY A 23 30.01 1.73 45.75
C GLY A 23 29.08 1.24 46.87
N VAL A 24 29.53 1.27 48.11
CA VAL A 24 28.73 0.86 49.27
C VAL A 24 28.53 2.05 50.17
N PHE A 25 27.28 2.29 50.57
CA PHE A 25 26.86 3.30 51.52
C PHE A 25 26.02 2.65 52.63
N ILE A 26 26.41 2.83 53.89
CA ILE A 26 25.78 2.22 55.05
C ILE A 26 25.22 3.32 55.94
N SER A 27 23.94 3.19 56.29
CA SER A 27 23.24 4.08 57.23
C SER A 27 22.50 3.30 58.29
N ASP A 28 22.21 3.92 59.43
CA ASP A 28 21.32 3.36 60.44
C ASP A 28 19.83 3.54 60.06
N ALA A 29 18.94 2.99 60.88
CA ALA A 29 17.49 3.11 60.70
C ALA A 29 16.97 4.56 60.85
N ALA A 30 17.71 5.46 61.50
CA ALA A 30 17.37 6.88 61.62
C ALA A 30 17.86 7.73 60.42
N GLY A 31 18.62 7.10 59.51
CA GLY A 31 19.22 7.77 58.37
C GLY A 31 20.55 8.44 58.66
N THR A 32 21.20 8.16 59.79
CA THR A 32 22.57 8.60 60.06
C THR A 32 23.54 7.81 59.21
N SER A 33 24.40 8.52 58.48
CA SER A 33 25.42 7.91 57.63
C SER A 33 26.54 7.34 58.48
N LEU A 34 26.76 6.03 58.39
CA LEU A 34 27.76 5.34 59.19
C LEU A 34 29.08 5.20 58.42
N ARG A 35 28.99 4.77 57.15
CA ARG A 35 30.18 4.47 56.36
C ARG A 35 29.93 4.43 54.86
N VAL A 36 30.98 4.72 54.11
CA VAL A 36 31.10 4.47 52.67
C VAL A 36 32.38 3.68 52.37
N ASN A 37 32.44 2.99 51.23
CA ASN A 37 33.67 2.38 50.72
C ASN A 37 34.35 3.29 49.68
N ARG A 38 35.60 2.98 49.34
CA ARG A 38 36.39 3.76 48.37
C ARG A 38 35.74 3.89 47.00
N MET A 39 35.05 2.84 46.53
CA MET A 39 34.35 2.88 45.23
C MET A 39 33.21 3.92 45.27
N TYR A 40 32.48 4.04 46.37
CA TYR A 40 31.43 5.05 46.52
C TYR A 40 32.00 6.47 46.48
N GLU A 41 33.16 6.70 47.11
CA GLU A 41 33.86 7.99 47.04
C GLU A 41 34.29 8.33 45.61
N GLN A 42 34.76 7.33 44.84
CA GLN A 42 35.15 7.52 43.44
C GLN A 42 33.95 7.82 42.53
N LEU A 43 32.80 7.18 42.79
CA LEU A 43 31.58 7.36 42.01
C LEU A 43 30.91 8.71 42.28
N THR A 44 30.92 9.17 43.54
CA THR A 44 30.15 10.36 43.97
C THR A 44 31.02 11.59 44.24
N GLY A 45 32.33 11.42 44.43
CA GLY A 45 33.26 12.49 44.79
C GLY A 45 33.25 12.87 46.28
N LEU A 46 32.43 12.22 47.10
CA LEU A 46 32.28 12.52 48.53
C LEU A 46 33.15 11.60 49.38
N THR A 47 33.91 12.17 50.30
CA THR A 47 34.76 11.36 51.19
C THR A 47 34.00 10.88 52.42
N GLN A 48 34.46 9.78 53.02
CA GLN A 48 33.90 9.24 54.25
C GLN A 48 33.88 10.29 55.37
N GLU A 49 34.89 11.14 55.45
CA GLU A 49 34.99 12.23 56.45
C GLU A 49 33.89 13.28 56.29
N GLN A 50 33.43 13.54 55.06
CA GLN A 50 32.39 14.54 54.79
C GLN A 50 30.98 14.03 55.09
N ILE A 51 30.77 12.71 55.00
CA ILE A 51 29.45 12.09 55.10
C ILE A 51 29.19 11.49 56.50
N ARG A 52 30.23 10.99 57.18
CA ARG A 52 30.08 10.28 58.45
C ARG A 52 29.36 11.14 59.50
N GLY A 53 28.31 10.59 60.10
CA GLY A 53 27.53 11.23 61.16
C GLY A 53 26.47 12.23 60.66
N LYS A 54 26.44 12.55 59.36
CA LYS A 54 25.38 13.39 58.77
C LYS A 54 24.14 12.57 58.47
N ASN A 55 22.96 13.18 58.59
CA ASN A 55 21.73 12.54 58.17
C ASN A 55 21.60 12.56 56.64
N VAL A 56 21.16 11.45 56.06
CA VAL A 56 20.94 11.31 54.62
C VAL A 56 19.97 12.35 54.07
N ARG A 57 19.02 12.84 54.87
CA ARG A 57 18.05 13.88 54.46
C ARG A 57 18.71 15.24 54.26
N ASP A 58 19.66 15.59 55.10
CA ASP A 58 20.36 16.88 55.04
C ASP A 58 21.28 16.93 53.80
N LEU A 59 21.93 15.80 53.48
CA LEU A 59 22.78 15.67 52.30
C LEU A 59 22.02 15.83 50.97
N VAL A 60 20.72 15.54 50.96
CA VAL A 60 19.84 15.74 49.79
C VAL A 60 19.42 17.20 49.67
N GLN A 61 19.13 17.87 50.80
CA GLN A 61 18.80 19.29 50.81
C GLN A 61 19.99 20.18 50.39
N GLU A 62 21.22 19.75 50.68
CA GLU A 62 22.45 20.38 50.17
C GLU A 62 22.67 20.16 48.66
N GLY A 63 21.78 19.41 47.98
CA GLY A 63 21.82 19.20 46.53
C GLY A 63 22.91 18.21 46.08
N THR A 64 23.33 17.33 46.99
CA THR A 64 24.38 16.33 46.75
C THR A 64 23.80 15.01 46.21
N PHE A 65 22.52 14.73 46.47
CA PHE A 65 21.79 13.56 45.98
C PHE A 65 20.39 13.94 45.49
N ASP A 66 19.82 13.19 44.55
CA ASP A 66 18.47 13.41 44.00
C ASP A 66 17.40 12.49 44.62
N CYS A 67 17.82 11.43 45.34
CA CYS A 67 16.90 10.51 46.00
C CYS A 67 17.50 9.93 47.30
N ILE A 68 16.62 9.46 48.20
CA ILE A 68 17.02 8.73 49.43
C ILE A 68 16.27 7.40 49.46
N LEU A 69 17.00 6.28 49.43
CA LEU A 69 16.40 4.94 49.56
C LEU A 69 16.08 4.58 51.02
N ASN A 70 16.79 5.17 51.99
CA ASN A 70 16.67 4.83 53.40
C ASN A 70 15.24 5.00 53.97
N PRO A 71 14.52 6.14 53.81
CA PRO A 71 13.15 6.29 54.32
C PRO A 71 12.16 5.25 53.76
N GLU A 72 12.31 4.88 52.50
CA GLU A 72 11.43 3.91 51.84
C GLU A 72 11.71 2.48 52.32
N ILE A 73 12.99 2.11 52.44
CA ILE A 73 13.41 0.79 52.91
C ILE A 73 13.10 0.62 54.39
N VAL A 74 13.29 1.65 55.21
CA VAL A 74 12.91 1.64 56.64
C VAL A 74 11.42 1.45 56.81
N ARG A 75 10.59 2.10 55.97
CA ARG A 75 9.14 1.96 56.01
C ARG A 75 8.65 0.60 55.51
N THR A 76 9.27 0.04 54.47
CA THR A 76 8.78 -1.16 53.79
C THR A 76 9.43 -2.45 54.28
N GLY A 77 10.62 -2.37 54.88
CA GLY A 77 11.45 -3.52 55.26
C GLY A 77 11.89 -4.37 54.07
N ARG A 78 11.84 -3.86 52.83
CA ARG A 78 12.15 -4.60 51.61
C ARG A 78 13.27 -3.92 50.80
N PRO A 79 14.01 -4.68 49.98
CA PRO A 79 14.99 -4.10 49.07
C PRO A 79 14.33 -3.18 48.04
N THR A 80 14.93 -2.02 47.78
CA THR A 80 14.45 -1.04 46.81
C THR A 80 15.56 -0.67 45.85
N THR A 81 15.24 -0.57 44.56
CA THR A 81 16.16 -0.13 43.51
C THR A 81 15.69 1.19 42.92
N HIS A 82 16.60 2.13 42.72
CA HIS A 82 16.32 3.40 42.07
C HIS A 82 17.48 3.80 41.14
N VAL A 83 17.16 4.53 40.08
CA VAL A 83 18.16 5.04 39.14
C VAL A 83 18.35 6.52 39.42
N GLN A 84 19.58 6.91 39.74
CA GLN A 84 19.97 8.30 39.94
C GLN A 84 20.80 8.79 38.74
N GLN A 85 20.61 10.05 38.37
CA GLN A 85 21.50 10.77 37.45
C GLN A 85 22.30 11.80 38.22
N LEU A 86 23.62 11.66 38.21
CA LEU A 86 24.52 12.64 38.81
C LEU A 86 24.63 13.89 37.93
N LYS A 87 25.03 15.02 38.54
CA LYS A 87 25.27 16.30 37.85
C LYS A 87 26.34 16.24 36.76
N ASP A 88 27.24 15.26 36.83
CA ASP A 88 28.29 15.00 35.83
C ASP A 88 27.79 14.15 34.63
N GLY A 89 26.49 13.79 34.60
CA GLY A 89 25.85 13.03 33.53
C GLY A 89 25.93 11.51 33.69
N LYS A 90 26.55 10.99 34.77
CA LYS A 90 26.58 9.54 35.03
C LYS A 90 25.23 9.03 35.52
N LYS A 91 24.86 7.83 35.08
CA LYS A 91 23.69 7.08 35.56
C LYS A 91 24.14 6.04 36.56
N LEU A 92 23.70 6.19 37.81
CA LEU A 92 23.93 5.23 38.88
C LEU A 92 22.65 4.43 39.16
N VAL A 93 22.77 3.11 39.28
CA VAL A 93 21.73 2.27 39.89
C VAL A 93 22.07 2.14 41.37
N LEU A 94 21.15 2.60 42.21
CA LEU A 94 21.21 2.46 43.65
C LEU A 94 20.29 1.32 44.09
N THR A 95 20.85 0.31 44.75
CA THR A 95 20.07 -0.81 45.30
C THR A 95 20.30 -0.89 46.80
N GLY A 96 19.26 -0.58 47.56
CA GLY A 96 19.31 -0.61 49.02
C GLY A 96 18.72 -1.89 49.59
N PHE A 97 19.37 -2.44 50.61
CA PHE A 97 18.96 -3.63 51.34
C PHE A 97 18.82 -3.35 52.83
N PRO A 98 17.72 -3.76 53.47
CA PRO A 98 17.57 -3.72 54.91
C PRO A 98 18.39 -4.83 55.58
N VAL A 99 19.01 -4.51 56.72
CA VAL A 99 19.72 -5.47 57.58
C VAL A 99 19.08 -5.45 58.96
N PHE A 100 18.64 -6.62 59.41
CA PHE A 100 17.94 -6.81 60.68
C PHE A 100 18.88 -7.35 61.76
N ASP A 101 18.63 -6.99 63.02
CA ASP A 101 19.35 -7.52 64.17
C ASP A 101 18.84 -8.92 64.58
N GLY A 102 19.43 -9.49 65.64
CA GLY A 102 19.03 -10.81 66.17
C GLY A 102 17.62 -10.88 66.77
N LYS A 103 16.94 -9.74 66.94
CA LYS A 103 15.55 -9.64 67.43
C LYS A 103 14.55 -9.41 66.29
N GLY A 104 15.03 -9.21 65.06
CA GLY A 104 14.21 -8.95 63.88
C GLY A 104 13.93 -7.47 63.62
N ASP A 105 14.56 -6.56 64.39
CA ASP A 105 14.41 -5.12 64.20
C ASP A 105 15.40 -4.62 63.15
N LEU A 106 14.96 -3.68 62.30
CA LEU A 106 15.83 -3.09 61.28
C LEU A 106 16.94 -2.27 61.95
N CYS A 107 18.19 -2.66 61.72
CA CYS A 107 19.36 -2.04 62.32
C CYS A 107 20.12 -1.15 61.33
N LEU A 108 20.34 -1.64 60.10
CA LEU A 108 21.13 -0.95 59.08
C LEU A 108 20.44 -0.99 57.72
N VAL A 109 20.76 -0.02 56.88
CA VAL A 109 20.44 -0.01 55.46
C VAL A 109 21.75 0.07 54.67
N VAL A 110 22.01 -0.94 53.84
CA VAL A 110 23.19 -1.01 52.97
C VAL A 110 22.75 -0.70 51.55
N THR A 111 23.29 0.35 50.97
CA THR A 111 23.01 0.80 49.61
C THR A 111 24.20 0.54 48.72
N PHE A 112 23.99 -0.19 47.64
CA PHE A 112 24.97 -0.39 46.57
C PHE A 112 24.74 0.61 45.46
N ALA A 113 25.80 1.23 44.96
CA ALA A 113 25.81 2.17 43.87
C ALA A 113 26.66 1.61 42.73
N ARG A 114 26.04 1.44 41.55
CA ARG A 114 26.70 0.91 40.36
C ARG A 114 26.58 1.88 39.20
N ASP A 115 27.70 2.21 38.58
CA ASP A 115 27.71 2.97 37.33
C ASP A 115 27.22 2.10 36.16
N VAL A 116 26.13 2.53 35.54
CA VAL A 116 25.54 1.89 34.36
C VAL A 116 25.53 2.81 33.16
N THR A 117 26.31 3.90 33.17
CA THR A 117 26.31 4.93 32.13
C THR A 117 26.61 4.33 30.75
N LEU A 118 27.68 3.55 30.64
CA LEU A 118 28.05 2.88 29.38
C LEU A 118 26.99 1.88 28.93
N LEU A 119 26.43 1.10 29.86
CA LEU A 119 25.39 0.12 29.57
C LEU A 119 24.11 0.81 29.05
N ALA A 120 23.70 1.91 29.68
CA ALA A 120 22.56 2.70 29.24
C ALA A 120 22.82 3.33 27.86
N GLN A 121 24.00 3.88 27.61
CA GLN A 121 24.38 4.43 26.30
C GLN A 121 24.37 3.37 25.19
N LEU A 122 24.89 2.18 25.47
CA LEU A 122 24.88 1.06 24.52
C LEU A 122 23.45 0.58 24.24
N GLN A 123 22.59 0.50 25.27
CA GLN A 123 21.17 0.18 25.07
C GLN A 123 20.47 1.23 24.21
N ASP A 124 20.74 2.51 24.46
CA ASP A 124 20.17 3.62 23.67
C ASP A 124 20.65 3.55 22.20
N GLN A 125 21.93 3.23 21.96
CA GLN A 125 22.47 3.03 20.61
C GLN A 125 21.84 1.82 19.90
N VAL A 126 21.74 0.68 20.57
CA VAL A 126 21.12 -0.54 20.01
C VAL A 126 19.64 -0.27 19.69
N ALA A 127 18.91 0.40 20.58
CA ALA A 127 17.53 0.78 20.32
C ALA A 127 17.39 1.72 19.12
N GLY A 128 18.34 2.65 18.96
CA GLY A 128 18.42 3.52 17.77
C GLY A 128 18.67 2.74 16.49
N GLN A 129 19.61 1.78 16.51
CA GLN A 129 19.91 0.93 15.35
C GLN A 129 18.75 0.03 14.96
N CYS A 130 18.08 -0.61 15.93
CA CYS A 130 16.90 -1.43 15.65
C CYS A 130 15.79 -0.62 14.96
N LYS A 131 15.56 0.64 15.38
CA LYS A 131 14.59 1.52 14.71
C LYS A 131 14.95 1.78 13.24
N LEU A 132 16.24 2.00 12.96
CA LEU A 132 16.70 2.23 11.60
C LEU A 132 16.57 0.96 10.73
N ILE A 133 16.88 -0.21 11.30
CA ILE A 133 16.73 -1.50 10.61
C ILE A 133 15.25 -1.76 10.29
N ASP A 134 14.34 -1.52 11.22
CA ASP A 134 12.89 -1.68 11.00
C ASP A 134 12.43 -0.73 9.86
N GLN A 135 12.86 0.53 9.86
CA GLN A 135 12.57 1.48 8.79
C GLN A 135 13.09 1.05 7.42
N ILE A 136 14.32 0.54 7.37
CA ILE A 136 14.94 0.05 6.13
C ILE A 136 14.20 -1.18 5.62
N ASN A 137 13.85 -2.12 6.49
CA ASN A 137 13.11 -3.33 6.11
C ASN A 137 11.72 -3.00 5.55
N ASP A 138 11.01 -2.06 6.20
CA ASP A 138 9.74 -1.55 5.69
C ASP A 138 9.94 -0.95 4.29
N GLN A 139 10.91 -0.03 4.13
CA GLN A 139 11.22 0.56 2.83
C GLN A 139 11.57 -0.48 1.76
N LEU A 140 12.36 -1.50 2.08
CA LEU A 140 12.72 -2.58 1.16
C LEU A 140 11.51 -3.41 0.73
N ALA A 141 10.59 -3.72 1.66
CA ALA A 141 9.34 -4.42 1.33
C ALA A 141 8.49 -3.62 0.34
N TYR A 142 8.44 -2.29 0.48
CA TYR A 142 7.71 -1.40 -0.43
C TYR A 142 8.44 -1.23 -1.78
N ILE A 143 9.77 -1.13 -1.79
CA ILE A 143 10.57 -1.10 -3.01
C ILE A 143 10.37 -2.39 -3.82
N ALA A 144 10.35 -3.55 -3.16
CA ALA A 144 10.10 -4.83 -3.83
C ALA A 144 8.72 -4.88 -4.52
N GLN A 145 7.70 -4.22 -3.96
CA GLN A 145 6.38 -4.07 -4.59
C GLN A 145 6.37 -3.04 -5.73
N GLY A 146 7.22 -2.00 -5.64
CA GLY A 146 7.36 -0.95 -6.66
C GLY A 146 8.25 -1.32 -7.85
N ALA A 147 9.24 -2.20 -7.65
CA ALA A 147 10.30 -2.55 -8.61
C ALA A 147 9.87 -3.52 -9.75
N ALA A 148 8.56 -3.67 -10.00
CA ALA A 148 8.11 -4.26 -11.25
C ALA A 148 8.52 -3.34 -12.40
N LYS A 149 9.61 -3.72 -13.11
CA LYS A 149 10.23 -3.08 -14.29
C LYS A 149 9.32 -2.05 -14.98
N SER A 150 9.83 -0.84 -15.21
CA SER A 150 9.17 0.22 -15.95
C SER A 150 8.53 -0.33 -17.23
N ARG A 151 7.20 -0.45 -17.22
CA ARG A 151 6.43 -0.81 -18.41
C ARG A 151 6.21 0.48 -19.17
N GLU A 152 6.86 0.62 -20.31
CA GLU A 152 6.51 1.69 -21.25
C GLU A 152 5.05 1.50 -21.69
N PRO A 153 4.26 2.59 -21.75
CA PRO A 153 2.91 2.50 -22.29
C PRO A 153 2.96 2.03 -23.75
N VAL A 154 2.19 1.00 -24.07
CA VAL A 154 2.01 0.52 -25.45
C VAL A 154 0.81 1.26 -26.05
N TYR A 155 1.02 1.89 -27.19
CA TYR A 155 0.00 2.64 -27.93
C TYR A 155 0.37 2.73 -29.40
N ALA A 156 -0.63 2.95 -30.25
CA ALA A 156 -0.48 3.19 -31.68
C ALA A 156 -1.24 4.46 -32.13
N GLY A 157 -2.37 4.76 -31.50
CA GLY A 157 -3.25 5.85 -31.90
C GLY A 157 -2.77 7.24 -31.47
N ARG A 158 -3.10 8.25 -32.28
CA ARG A 158 -2.77 9.67 -32.01
C ARG A 158 -3.32 10.18 -30.67
N ALA A 159 -4.54 9.77 -30.31
CA ALA A 159 -5.18 10.17 -29.06
C ALA A 159 -4.33 9.81 -27.83
N MET A 160 -3.68 8.65 -27.85
CA MET A 160 -2.76 8.25 -26.77
C MET A 160 -1.42 8.97 -26.86
N GLY A 161 -0.94 9.30 -28.06
CA GLY A 161 0.24 10.15 -28.24
C GLY A 161 0.09 11.52 -27.58
N ASP A 162 -1.09 12.13 -27.68
CA ASP A 162 -1.40 13.41 -27.02
C ASP A 162 -1.42 13.27 -25.49
N VAL A 163 -2.03 12.19 -24.98
CA VAL A 163 -2.06 11.87 -23.54
C VAL A 163 -0.63 11.69 -22.99
N ILE A 164 0.22 10.96 -23.69
CA ILE A 164 1.60 10.69 -23.27
C ILE A 164 2.44 11.96 -23.32
N SER A 165 2.28 12.77 -24.36
CA SER A 165 2.96 14.06 -24.47
C SER A 165 2.55 15.01 -23.34
N LEU A 166 1.26 15.01 -22.97
CA LEU A 166 0.76 15.80 -21.85
C LEU A 166 1.32 15.30 -20.51
N LEU A 167 1.32 13.98 -20.29
CA LEU A 167 1.91 13.36 -19.10
C LEU A 167 3.42 13.65 -18.97
N GLY A 168 4.15 13.64 -20.08
CA GLY A 168 5.57 14.03 -20.11
C GLY A 168 5.78 15.47 -19.63
N ARG A 169 4.96 16.42 -20.09
CA ARG A 169 5.01 17.81 -19.60
C ARG A 169 4.71 17.91 -18.11
N PHE A 170 3.71 17.16 -17.64
CA PHE A 170 3.37 17.13 -16.21
C PHE A 170 4.48 16.48 -15.37
N ALA A 171 5.17 15.47 -15.91
CA ALA A 171 6.25 14.76 -15.24
C ALA A 171 7.43 15.68 -14.86
N HIS A 172 7.72 16.70 -15.66
CA HIS A 172 8.78 17.68 -15.40
C HIS A 172 8.44 18.72 -14.30
N THR A 173 7.23 18.65 -13.73
CA THR A 173 6.78 19.54 -12.65
C THR A 173 6.47 18.75 -11.38
N ASP A 174 6.56 19.41 -10.22
CA ASP A 174 6.10 18.85 -8.93
C ASP A 174 4.58 19.00 -8.72
N ALA A 175 3.83 19.41 -9.75
CA ALA A 175 2.39 19.54 -9.66
C ALA A 175 1.68 18.19 -9.40
N THR A 176 0.55 18.25 -8.70
CA THR A 176 -0.33 17.10 -8.52
C THR A 176 -0.98 16.73 -9.85
N VAL A 177 -0.82 15.46 -10.25
CA VAL A 177 -1.37 14.93 -11.50
C VAL A 177 -2.63 14.12 -11.22
N LEU A 178 -3.73 14.46 -11.87
CA LEU A 178 -5.00 13.73 -11.78
C LEU A 178 -5.27 12.95 -13.06
N ILE A 179 -5.33 11.63 -12.94
CA ILE A 179 -5.57 10.70 -14.05
C ILE A 179 -7.03 10.22 -13.99
N LEU A 180 -7.84 10.70 -14.93
CA LEU A 180 -9.23 10.28 -15.09
C LEU A 180 -9.31 9.14 -16.09
N GLY A 181 -10.13 8.12 -15.81
CA GLY A 181 -10.40 7.07 -16.77
C GLY A 181 -11.15 5.90 -16.16
N GLU A 182 -11.82 5.13 -17.00
CA GLU A 182 -12.61 3.98 -16.58
C GLU A 182 -11.77 2.91 -15.85
N THR A 183 -12.45 2.06 -15.09
CA THR A 183 -11.81 0.90 -14.46
C THR A 183 -11.19 0.00 -15.53
N GLY A 184 -9.94 -0.42 -15.30
CA GLY A 184 -9.22 -1.26 -16.26
C GLY A 184 -8.60 -0.53 -17.46
N ALA A 185 -8.68 0.81 -17.55
CA ALA A 185 -8.06 1.57 -18.65
C ALA A 185 -6.51 1.64 -18.62
N GLY A 186 -5.89 1.13 -17.54
CA GLY A 186 -4.44 1.11 -17.38
C GLY A 186 -3.84 2.31 -16.65
N LYS A 187 -4.63 3.02 -15.82
CA LYS A 187 -4.19 4.21 -15.05
C LYS A 187 -2.86 4.02 -14.32
N ASP A 188 -2.64 2.83 -13.75
CA ASP A 188 -1.39 2.42 -13.11
C ASP A 188 -0.14 2.58 -13.98
N VAL A 189 -0.24 2.20 -15.26
CA VAL A 189 0.87 2.26 -16.21
C VAL A 189 1.23 3.71 -16.49
N PHE A 190 0.22 4.55 -16.65
CA PHE A 190 0.40 5.99 -16.88
C PHE A 190 0.93 6.71 -15.64
N ALA A 191 0.52 6.33 -14.44
CA ALA A 191 1.09 6.85 -13.20
C ALA A 191 2.58 6.49 -13.07
N ARG A 192 2.95 5.24 -13.35
CA ARG A 192 4.36 4.79 -13.37
C ARG A 192 5.18 5.51 -14.43
N TYR A 193 4.63 5.70 -15.62
CA TYR A 193 5.28 6.48 -16.68
C TYR A 193 5.51 7.94 -16.26
N THR A 194 4.52 8.56 -15.64
CA THR A 194 4.64 9.95 -15.15
C THR A 194 5.71 10.09 -14.06
N HIS A 195 5.85 9.08 -13.19
CA HIS A 195 6.93 9.02 -12.21
C HIS A 195 8.30 8.81 -12.87
N SER A 196 8.42 7.89 -13.83
CA SER A 196 9.70 7.57 -14.48
C SER A 196 10.25 8.71 -15.32
N GLN A 197 9.40 9.64 -15.79
CA GLN A 197 9.80 10.83 -16.53
C GLN A 197 10.04 12.06 -15.63
N SER A 198 9.97 11.90 -14.30
CA SER A 198 10.07 13.01 -13.35
C SER A 198 11.44 13.18 -12.72
N ALA A 199 11.66 14.32 -12.06
CA ALA A 199 12.87 14.55 -11.27
C ALA A 199 13.05 13.55 -10.11
N ARG A 200 11.99 12.84 -9.71
CA ARG A 200 11.98 11.82 -8.65
C ARG A 200 12.00 10.39 -9.21
N SER A 201 12.40 10.19 -10.48
CA SER A 201 12.39 8.87 -11.12
C SER A 201 13.28 7.83 -10.43
N ASP A 202 14.33 8.28 -9.74
CA ASP A 202 15.24 7.46 -8.92
C ASP A 202 14.65 7.10 -7.54
N LYS A 203 13.56 7.77 -7.14
CA LYS A 203 12.87 7.57 -5.86
C LYS A 203 11.75 6.54 -5.99
N ILE A 204 11.22 6.17 -4.83
CA ILE A 204 10.14 5.18 -4.71
C ILE A 204 8.85 5.76 -5.29
N LEU A 205 8.10 4.93 -6.02
CA LEU A 205 6.70 5.18 -6.32
C LEU A 205 5.84 4.26 -5.44
N LEU A 206 5.22 4.83 -4.41
CA LEU A 206 4.36 4.08 -3.51
C LEU A 206 2.92 4.07 -4.05
N LYS A 207 2.43 2.91 -4.49
CA LYS A 207 1.02 2.74 -4.89
C LYS A 207 0.16 2.46 -3.66
N VAL A 208 -0.93 3.22 -3.51
CA VAL A 208 -1.96 3.00 -2.50
C VAL A 208 -3.32 2.93 -3.18
N ASP A 209 -4.06 1.86 -2.91
CA ASP A 209 -5.43 1.68 -3.38
C ASP A 209 -6.42 2.17 -2.32
N CYS A 210 -7.27 3.13 -2.68
CA CYS A 210 -8.24 3.73 -1.77
C CYS A 210 -9.60 2.98 -1.75
N GLY A 211 -9.84 2.02 -2.65
CA GLY A 211 -11.16 1.44 -2.93
C GLY A 211 -11.51 0.12 -2.24
N GLY A 212 -10.62 -0.48 -1.42
CA GLY A 212 -10.79 -1.87 -0.96
C GLY A 212 -10.69 -2.13 0.54
N ILE A 213 -10.52 -1.09 1.38
CA ILE A 213 -10.16 -1.24 2.79
C ILE A 213 -11.13 -0.48 3.71
N SER A 214 -11.44 -1.03 4.89
CA SER A 214 -12.21 -0.35 5.95
C SER A 214 -11.62 1.03 6.27
N GLU A 215 -12.47 2.06 6.41
CA GLU A 215 -12.08 3.45 6.67
C GLU A 215 -11.01 3.59 7.77
N SER A 216 -11.19 2.88 8.89
CA SER A 216 -10.26 2.87 10.02
C SER A 216 -8.87 2.32 9.69
N LEU A 217 -8.80 1.27 8.86
CA LEU A 217 -7.54 0.67 8.46
C LEU A 217 -6.84 1.56 7.43
N THR A 218 -7.57 2.07 6.44
CA THR A 218 -7.06 3.01 5.43
C THR A 218 -6.44 4.26 6.08
N GLU A 219 -7.09 4.83 7.09
CA GLU A 219 -6.59 5.99 7.81
C GLU A 219 -5.26 5.68 8.55
N SER A 220 -5.21 4.54 9.24
CA SER A 220 -4.02 4.12 9.98
C SER A 220 -2.84 3.77 9.08
N GLU A 221 -3.10 3.25 7.87
CA GLU A 221 -2.09 2.91 6.87
C GLU A 221 -1.57 4.17 6.15
N LEU A 222 -2.46 5.10 5.75
CA LEU A 222 -2.07 6.33 5.06
C LEU A 222 -1.29 7.29 5.96
N PHE A 223 -1.80 7.55 7.17
CA PHE A 223 -1.29 8.62 8.04
C PHE A 223 -0.49 8.11 9.23
N GLY A 224 -0.50 6.80 9.50
CA GLY A 224 0.18 6.21 10.65
C GLY A 224 -0.55 6.45 11.97
N TYR A 225 -0.09 5.80 13.03
CA TYR A 225 -0.69 5.91 14.36
C TYR A 225 0.35 5.92 15.48
N MET A 226 0.01 6.60 16.57
CA MET A 226 0.81 6.61 17.80
C MET A 226 0.57 5.35 18.64
N PRO A 227 1.54 4.91 19.47
CA PRO A 227 1.33 3.83 20.42
C PRO A 227 0.06 4.05 21.26
N GLY A 228 -0.81 3.04 21.33
CA GLY A 228 -2.04 3.11 22.11
C GLY A 228 -3.17 3.96 21.51
N ALA A 229 -3.11 4.33 20.23
CA ALA A 229 -4.15 5.13 19.57
C ALA A 229 -5.52 4.44 19.49
N PHE A 230 -5.57 3.11 19.45
CA PHE A 230 -6.80 2.31 19.44
C PHE A 230 -6.56 0.91 20.02
N THR A 231 -7.64 0.18 20.32
CA THR A 231 -7.58 -1.21 20.82
C THR A 231 -6.97 -2.13 19.76
N GLY A 232 -5.75 -2.62 19.98
CA GLY A 232 -4.98 -3.42 19.02
C GLY A 232 -3.83 -2.68 18.33
N ALA A 233 -3.63 -1.39 18.62
CA ALA A 233 -2.45 -0.66 18.16
C ALA A 233 -1.16 -1.28 18.71
N SER A 234 -0.16 -1.45 17.84
CA SER A 234 1.17 -1.89 18.27
C SER A 234 1.73 -0.95 19.34
N SER A 235 2.41 -1.51 20.34
CA SER A 235 3.09 -0.76 21.40
C SER A 235 4.20 0.16 20.86
N LYS A 236 4.64 -0.04 19.61
CA LYS A 236 5.64 0.79 18.93
C LYS A 236 5.04 1.86 17.99
N GLY A 237 3.73 1.84 17.73
CA GLY A 237 3.11 2.66 16.68
C GLY A 237 3.50 2.22 15.26
N LYS A 238 2.99 2.91 14.23
CA LYS A 238 3.33 2.64 12.82
C LYS A 238 3.42 3.93 12.02
N ALA A 239 4.41 4.04 11.13
CA ALA A 239 4.52 5.14 10.19
C ALA A 239 3.51 4.97 9.05
N GLY A 240 2.90 6.07 8.61
CA GLY A 240 1.96 6.05 7.49
C GLY A 240 2.66 6.06 6.13
N TYR A 241 1.93 5.71 5.08
CA TYR A 241 2.40 5.77 3.69
C TYR A 241 2.93 7.14 3.28
N PHE A 242 2.33 8.24 3.75
CA PHE A 242 2.86 9.58 3.48
C PHE A 242 4.21 9.85 4.15
N GLU A 243 4.49 9.25 5.32
CA GLU A 243 5.81 9.36 5.96
C GLU A 243 6.85 8.52 5.22
N ILE A 244 6.45 7.34 4.76
CA ILE A 244 7.33 6.42 4.02
C ILE A 244 7.67 7.00 2.64
N ALA A 245 6.73 7.72 2.03
CA ALA A 245 6.89 8.37 0.73
C ALA A 245 7.54 9.77 0.82
N ASP A 246 8.07 10.18 1.98
CA ASP A 246 8.77 11.45 2.12
C ASP A 246 9.96 11.56 1.15
N GLY A 247 10.06 12.68 0.44
CA GLY A 247 11.00 12.89 -0.66
C GLY A 247 10.74 12.05 -1.92
N SER A 248 9.62 11.32 -1.99
CA SER A 248 9.28 10.36 -3.06
C SER A 248 7.94 10.72 -3.73
N THR A 249 7.34 9.78 -4.47
CA THR A 249 6.04 9.95 -5.12
C THR A 249 5.03 8.93 -4.59
N ILE A 250 3.82 9.38 -4.28
CA ILE A 250 2.70 8.51 -3.92
C ILE A 250 1.67 8.51 -5.05
N PHE A 251 1.22 7.32 -5.41
CA PHE A 251 0.15 7.09 -6.38
C PHE A 251 -1.10 6.62 -5.65
N LEU A 252 -2.13 7.47 -5.62
CA LEU A 252 -3.42 7.21 -5.00
C LEU A 252 -4.41 6.73 -6.07
N ASP A 253 -4.65 5.42 -6.12
CA ASP A 253 -5.66 4.83 -7.00
C ASP A 253 -7.04 4.92 -6.34
N GLU A 254 -8.07 5.16 -7.15
CA GLU A 254 -9.46 5.33 -6.72
C GLU A 254 -9.68 6.43 -5.66
N VAL A 255 -9.04 7.59 -5.80
CA VAL A 255 -9.15 8.72 -4.84
C VAL A 255 -10.59 9.19 -4.59
N GLY A 256 -11.49 8.98 -5.56
CA GLY A 256 -12.92 9.30 -5.43
C GLY A 256 -13.72 8.38 -4.51
N GLU A 257 -13.11 7.29 -4.02
CA GLU A 257 -13.69 6.38 -3.02
C GLU A 257 -13.36 6.80 -1.57
N LEU A 258 -12.50 7.81 -1.37
CA LEU A 258 -12.09 8.24 -0.04
C LEU A 258 -13.26 8.83 0.78
N PRO A 259 -13.50 8.36 2.02
CA PRO A 259 -14.31 9.04 3.01
C PRO A 259 -13.97 10.52 3.24
N LEU A 260 -14.98 11.34 3.56
CA LEU A 260 -14.85 12.79 3.81
C LEU A 260 -13.84 13.13 4.92
N SER A 261 -13.74 12.27 5.94
CA SER A 261 -12.78 12.35 7.05
C SER A 261 -11.34 12.38 6.51
N MET A 262 -11.01 11.43 5.63
CA MET A 262 -9.70 11.29 5.00
C MET A 262 -9.44 12.35 3.94
N GLN A 263 -10.46 12.79 3.20
CA GLN A 263 -10.33 13.91 2.26
C GLN A 263 -9.82 15.17 2.95
N THR A 264 -10.28 15.44 4.18
CA THR A 264 -9.83 16.59 4.98
C THR A 264 -8.34 16.49 5.35
N ARG A 265 -7.83 15.29 5.61
CA ARG A 265 -6.41 15.06 5.90
C ARG A 265 -5.56 15.11 4.64
N LEU A 266 -6.02 14.52 3.54
CA LEU A 266 -5.35 14.61 2.25
C LEU A 266 -5.20 16.07 1.79
N LEU A 267 -6.23 16.90 2.05
CA LEU A 267 -6.17 18.33 1.79
C LEU A 267 -5.01 19.01 2.53
N ARG A 268 -4.77 18.67 3.81
CA ARG A 268 -3.65 19.22 4.59
C ARG A 268 -2.30 18.81 4.02
N VAL A 269 -2.17 17.58 3.53
CA VAL A 269 -0.96 17.12 2.85
C VAL A 269 -0.71 17.94 1.58
N LEU A 270 -1.75 18.15 0.77
CA LEU A 270 -1.66 18.91 -0.49
C LEU A 270 -1.45 20.42 -0.29
N GLN A 271 -1.96 21.00 0.81
CA GLN A 271 -1.88 22.44 1.07
C GLN A 271 -0.65 22.84 1.88
N ASP A 272 -0.41 22.16 2.99
CA ASP A 272 0.58 22.54 3.99
C ASP A 272 1.82 21.64 3.97
N GLY A 273 1.76 20.51 3.25
CA GLY A 273 2.79 19.47 3.31
C GLY A 273 2.84 18.82 4.68
N GLU A 274 1.71 18.78 5.41
CA GLU A 274 1.66 18.32 6.79
C GLU A 274 0.75 17.11 6.95
N ILE A 275 1.23 16.15 7.74
CA ILE A 275 0.48 14.96 8.16
C ILE A 275 0.30 14.96 9.68
N MET A 276 -0.74 14.27 10.13
CA MET A 276 -1.02 14.06 11.55
C MET A 276 -1.32 12.58 11.77
N ARG A 277 -0.47 11.90 12.54
CA ARG A 277 -0.72 10.51 12.94
C ARG A 277 -1.99 10.43 13.78
N VAL A 278 -2.69 9.30 13.71
CA VAL A 278 -3.84 9.05 14.57
C VAL A 278 -3.38 9.07 16.04
N GLY A 279 -4.01 9.94 16.84
CA GLY A 279 -3.68 10.16 18.25
C GLY A 279 -2.49 11.10 18.50
N ALA A 280 -1.88 11.70 17.47
CA ALA A 280 -0.82 12.70 17.65
C ALA A 280 -1.37 14.10 17.88
N SER A 281 -0.65 14.89 18.69
CA SER A 281 -0.97 16.29 19.00
C SER A 281 -0.22 17.31 18.14
N SER A 282 0.80 16.88 17.40
CA SER A 282 1.62 17.76 16.55
C SER A 282 1.68 17.24 15.10
N PRO A 283 1.60 18.15 14.11
CA PRO A 283 1.79 17.80 12.71
C PRO A 283 3.27 17.55 12.39
N ARG A 284 3.52 16.81 11.30
CA ARG A 284 4.85 16.59 10.73
C ARG A 284 4.87 17.02 9.28
N LYS A 285 5.94 17.69 8.87
CA LYS A 285 6.16 18.06 7.47
C LYS A 285 6.66 16.88 6.66
N VAL A 286 6.12 16.73 5.46
CA VAL A 286 6.49 15.74 4.45
C VAL A 286 6.52 16.40 3.08
N ASP A 287 7.47 16.00 2.24
CA ASP A 287 7.60 16.44 0.86
C ASP A 287 7.27 15.27 -0.08
N VAL A 288 6.00 15.11 -0.44
CA VAL A 288 5.52 14.00 -1.26
C VAL A 288 4.87 14.52 -2.53
N ARG A 289 5.32 14.03 -3.68
CA ARG A 289 4.64 14.26 -4.95
C ARG A 289 3.44 13.33 -5.07
N ILE A 290 2.28 13.87 -5.45
CA ILE A 290 1.03 13.12 -5.52
C ILE A 290 0.59 12.92 -6.97
N ILE A 291 0.36 11.66 -7.34
CA ILE A 291 -0.36 11.27 -8.56
C ILE A 291 -1.66 10.61 -8.10
N ALA A 292 -2.81 11.12 -8.53
CA ALA A 292 -4.12 10.59 -8.15
C ALA A 292 -4.82 10.00 -9.38
N ALA A 293 -5.60 8.94 -9.19
CA ALA A 293 -6.41 8.33 -10.23
C ALA A 293 -7.83 8.09 -9.75
N THR A 294 -8.80 8.22 -10.65
CA THR A 294 -10.19 7.82 -10.37
C THR A 294 -10.96 7.49 -11.66
N ASN A 295 -11.97 6.65 -11.51
CA ASN A 295 -13.00 6.36 -12.51
C ASN A 295 -14.29 7.16 -12.29
N ARG A 296 -14.45 7.84 -11.16
CA ARG A 296 -15.63 8.64 -10.84
C ARG A 296 -15.53 10.03 -11.45
N ASP A 297 -16.68 10.61 -11.75
CA ASP A 297 -16.79 12.03 -12.01
C ASP A 297 -16.72 12.79 -10.67
N LEU A 298 -15.56 13.38 -10.39
CA LEU A 298 -15.34 14.15 -9.17
C LEU A 298 -16.20 15.41 -9.13
N ALA A 299 -16.54 16.02 -10.27
CA ALA A 299 -17.40 17.20 -10.30
C ALA A 299 -18.81 16.84 -9.83
N GLN A 300 -19.39 15.76 -10.34
CA GLN A 300 -20.68 15.23 -9.86
C GLN A 300 -20.62 14.79 -8.40
N SER A 301 -19.50 14.20 -7.96
CA SER A 301 -19.31 13.80 -6.56
C SER A 301 -19.26 15.00 -5.60
N VAL A 302 -18.78 16.15 -6.07
CA VAL A 302 -18.84 17.41 -5.32
C VAL A 302 -20.28 17.92 -5.21
N GLU A 303 -21.05 17.87 -6.29
CA GLU A 303 -22.47 18.26 -6.28
C GLU A 303 -23.31 17.35 -5.37
N ALA A 304 -22.99 16.06 -5.35
CA ALA A 304 -23.63 15.07 -4.46
C ALA A 304 -23.20 15.17 -2.99
N GLY A 305 -22.22 16.01 -2.66
CA GLY A 305 -21.69 16.17 -1.30
C GLY A 305 -20.83 15.00 -0.80
N THR A 306 -20.49 14.04 -1.66
CA THR A 306 -19.62 12.89 -1.32
C THR A 306 -18.14 13.21 -1.48
N PHE A 307 -17.81 14.30 -2.18
CA PHE A 307 -16.45 14.79 -2.34
C PHE A 307 -16.33 16.27 -2.02
N ARG A 308 -15.26 16.68 -1.33
CA ARG A 308 -15.08 18.08 -0.94
C ARG A 308 -14.59 18.92 -2.11
N ARG A 309 -15.22 20.09 -2.29
CA ARG A 309 -14.90 21.05 -3.36
C ARG A 309 -13.47 21.60 -3.26
N ASP A 310 -12.97 21.84 -2.05
CA ASP A 310 -11.62 22.36 -1.80
C ASP A 310 -10.52 21.36 -2.23
N LEU A 311 -10.70 20.08 -1.91
CA LEU A 311 -9.82 19.00 -2.35
C LEU A 311 -9.87 18.82 -3.87
N TYR A 312 -11.05 18.88 -4.48
CA TYR A 312 -11.20 18.77 -5.93
C TYR A 312 -10.35 19.81 -6.66
N TYR A 313 -10.41 21.08 -6.27
CA TYR A 313 -9.60 22.12 -6.91
C TYR A 313 -8.09 21.94 -6.72
N ARG A 314 -7.65 21.35 -5.61
CA ARG A 314 -6.22 21.05 -5.37
C ARG A 314 -5.73 19.84 -6.18
N LEU A 315 -6.60 18.86 -6.44
CA LEU A 315 -6.27 17.72 -7.30
C LEU A 315 -6.37 18.07 -8.80
N ASN A 316 -7.31 18.94 -9.18
CA ASN A 316 -7.61 19.30 -10.57
C ASN A 316 -6.65 20.38 -11.12
N VAL A 317 -5.35 20.25 -10.86
CA VAL A 317 -4.31 21.18 -11.34
C VAL A 317 -3.75 20.70 -12.68
N ALA A 318 -3.29 19.45 -12.75
CA ALA A 318 -2.78 18.83 -13.97
C ALA A 318 -3.57 17.56 -14.28
N THR A 319 -4.68 17.73 -15.01
CA THR A 319 -5.64 16.64 -15.26
C THR A 319 -5.44 16.06 -16.66
N VAL A 320 -5.44 14.73 -16.75
CA VAL A 320 -5.43 13.99 -18.01
C VAL A 320 -6.55 12.95 -18.01
N ARG A 321 -7.27 12.84 -19.13
CA ARG A 321 -8.28 11.80 -19.32
C ARG A 321 -7.71 10.71 -20.22
N ILE A 322 -7.71 9.48 -19.74
CA ILE A 322 -7.37 8.30 -20.54
C ILE A 322 -8.64 7.82 -21.23
N PRO A 323 -8.66 7.79 -22.58
CA PRO A 323 -9.81 7.31 -23.31
C PRO A 323 -10.01 5.80 -23.08
N PRO A 324 -11.28 5.34 -22.96
CA PRO A 324 -11.59 3.93 -22.92
C PRO A 324 -11.20 3.25 -24.24
N LEU A 325 -11.01 1.94 -24.20
CA LEU A 325 -10.44 1.20 -25.32
C LEU A 325 -11.29 1.30 -26.61
N ARG A 326 -12.61 1.43 -26.47
CA ARG A 326 -13.56 1.69 -27.57
C ARG A 326 -13.32 3.00 -28.36
N GLU A 327 -12.72 4.01 -27.72
CA GLU A 327 -12.37 5.30 -28.35
C GLU A 327 -10.97 5.27 -28.98
N ARG A 328 -10.21 4.18 -28.80
CA ARG A 328 -8.83 3.99 -29.30
C ARG A 328 -8.63 2.57 -29.85
N GLN A 329 -9.45 2.20 -30.83
CA GLN A 329 -9.46 0.85 -31.42
C GLN A 329 -8.11 0.45 -32.04
N GLU A 330 -7.36 1.40 -32.58
CA GLU A 330 -6.01 1.20 -33.13
C GLU A 330 -5.03 0.61 -32.11
N ASP A 331 -5.22 0.90 -30.81
CA ASP A 331 -4.38 0.37 -29.74
C ASP A 331 -4.69 -1.09 -29.41
N VAL A 332 -5.88 -1.59 -29.74
CA VAL A 332 -6.31 -2.97 -29.40
C VAL A 332 -5.35 -3.98 -30.01
N ARG A 333 -4.98 -3.79 -31.28
CA ARG A 333 -4.03 -4.66 -31.98
C ARG A 333 -2.67 -4.66 -31.30
N ALA A 334 -2.09 -3.48 -31.08
CA ALA A 334 -0.78 -3.34 -30.46
C ALA A 334 -0.73 -3.93 -29.04
N LEU A 335 -1.79 -3.70 -28.25
CA LEU A 335 -1.92 -4.26 -26.90
C LEU A 335 -2.09 -5.79 -26.92
N ALA A 336 -2.92 -6.32 -27.82
CA ALA A 336 -3.15 -7.76 -27.95
C ALA A 336 -1.85 -8.49 -28.32
N GLU A 337 -1.12 -7.98 -29.31
CA GLU A 337 0.18 -8.53 -29.73
C GLU A 337 1.22 -8.42 -28.61
N HIS A 338 1.28 -7.30 -27.89
CA HIS A 338 2.17 -7.13 -26.74
C HIS A 338 1.92 -8.16 -25.64
N TYR A 339 0.66 -8.33 -25.22
CA TYR A 339 0.31 -9.31 -24.20
C TYR A 339 0.52 -10.74 -24.68
N LEU A 340 0.24 -11.03 -25.95
CA LEU A 340 0.51 -12.34 -26.53
C LEU A 340 2.00 -12.66 -26.45
N ALA A 341 2.88 -11.75 -26.89
CA ALA A 341 4.33 -11.92 -26.79
C ALA A 341 4.79 -12.12 -25.33
N GLN A 342 4.22 -11.35 -24.40
CA GLN A 342 4.52 -11.48 -22.96
C GLN A 342 4.17 -12.88 -22.42
N TYR A 343 2.97 -13.39 -22.72
CA TYR A 343 2.49 -14.65 -22.18
C TYR A 343 3.09 -15.86 -22.90
N THR A 344 3.28 -15.79 -24.22
CA THR A 344 3.94 -16.85 -24.99
C THR A 344 5.38 -17.05 -24.53
N ALA A 345 6.14 -15.97 -24.27
CA ALA A 345 7.46 -16.04 -23.67
C ALA A 345 7.44 -16.68 -22.27
N LYS A 346 6.45 -16.34 -21.44
CA LYS A 346 6.29 -16.88 -20.08
C LYS A 346 5.98 -18.37 -20.06
N TYR A 347 5.17 -18.85 -21.00
CA TYR A 347 4.72 -20.24 -21.07
C TYR A 347 5.48 -21.07 -22.12
N HIS A 348 6.53 -20.52 -22.71
CA HIS A 348 7.34 -21.14 -23.77
C HIS A 348 6.48 -21.70 -24.92
N LYS A 349 5.43 -20.96 -25.30
CA LYS A 349 4.57 -21.28 -26.45
C LYS A 349 4.90 -20.35 -27.62
N ALA A 350 4.57 -20.76 -28.84
CA ALA A 350 4.60 -19.91 -30.02
C ALA A 350 3.18 -19.82 -30.59
N MET A 351 2.59 -18.63 -30.52
CA MET A 351 1.23 -18.36 -30.99
C MET A 351 1.19 -17.02 -31.71
N ALA A 352 0.32 -16.90 -32.69
CA ALA A 352 0.02 -15.66 -33.40
C ALA A 352 -1.49 -15.50 -33.59
N PHE A 353 -1.98 -14.26 -33.61
CA PHE A 353 -3.35 -13.99 -34.02
C PHE A 353 -3.48 -14.03 -35.54
N MET A 354 -4.62 -14.50 -36.04
CA MET A 354 -5.04 -14.22 -37.41
C MET A 354 -5.49 -12.75 -37.51
N ASP A 355 -5.24 -12.08 -38.64
CA ASP A 355 -5.66 -10.68 -38.84
C ASP A 355 -7.16 -10.49 -38.63
N VAL A 356 -7.99 -11.41 -39.15
CA VAL A 356 -9.45 -11.40 -38.95
C VAL A 356 -9.83 -11.46 -37.47
N THR A 357 -9.06 -12.18 -36.64
CA THR A 357 -9.27 -12.23 -35.19
C THR A 357 -9.00 -10.86 -34.55
N LEU A 358 -7.92 -10.18 -34.98
CA LEU A 358 -7.57 -8.85 -34.48
C LEU A 358 -8.59 -7.79 -34.91
N ASP A 359 -9.14 -7.89 -36.11
CA ASP A 359 -10.20 -6.99 -36.59
C ASP A 359 -11.47 -7.12 -35.75
N ILE A 360 -11.89 -8.37 -35.46
CA ILE A 360 -13.03 -8.65 -34.57
C ILE A 360 -12.78 -8.11 -33.16
N MET A 361 -11.58 -8.35 -32.62
CA MET A 361 -11.18 -7.80 -31.32
C MET A 361 -11.19 -6.27 -31.31
N SER A 362 -10.79 -5.63 -32.41
CA SER A 362 -10.76 -4.16 -32.52
C SER A 362 -12.16 -3.54 -32.59
N ALA A 363 -13.13 -4.28 -33.14
CA ALA A 363 -14.53 -3.85 -33.23
C ALA A 363 -15.32 -4.01 -31.90
N TYR A 364 -14.79 -4.78 -30.94
CA TYR A 364 -15.46 -5.00 -29.66
C TYR A 364 -15.37 -3.78 -28.74
N ALA A 365 -16.40 -3.55 -27.91
CA ALA A 365 -16.50 -2.36 -27.06
C ALA A 365 -15.60 -2.39 -25.81
N TRP A 366 -15.14 -3.58 -25.39
CA TRP A 366 -14.27 -3.77 -24.23
C TRP A 366 -14.77 -3.06 -22.95
N PRO A 367 -15.91 -3.48 -22.37
CA PRO A 367 -16.43 -2.89 -21.13
C PRO A 367 -15.44 -2.93 -19.95
N GLY A 368 -14.55 -3.93 -19.89
CA GLY A 368 -13.47 -4.01 -18.90
C GLY A 368 -12.12 -3.45 -19.39
N ASN A 369 -12.12 -2.70 -20.50
CA ASN A 369 -10.95 -2.03 -21.08
C ASN A 369 -9.74 -2.97 -21.24
N VAL A 370 -8.54 -2.48 -20.93
CA VAL A 370 -7.27 -3.21 -21.10
C VAL A 370 -7.19 -4.43 -20.17
N ARG A 371 -7.83 -4.38 -18.99
CA ARG A 371 -7.86 -5.51 -18.05
C ARG A 371 -8.61 -6.71 -18.63
N GLU A 372 -9.73 -6.47 -19.30
CA GLU A 372 -10.49 -7.52 -19.99
C GLU A 372 -9.70 -8.09 -21.17
N LEU A 373 -9.10 -7.22 -22.00
CA LEU A 373 -8.23 -7.65 -23.11
C LEU A 373 -7.08 -8.52 -22.60
N GLN A 374 -6.37 -8.07 -21.57
CA GLN A 374 -5.26 -8.80 -20.98
C GLN A 374 -5.69 -10.19 -20.48
N ASN A 375 -6.82 -10.27 -19.76
CA ASN A 375 -7.37 -11.52 -19.24
C ASN A 375 -7.76 -12.48 -20.37
N LEU A 376 -8.37 -11.95 -21.45
CA LEU A 376 -8.72 -12.75 -22.61
C LEU A 376 -7.48 -13.35 -23.26
N VAL A 377 -6.48 -12.53 -23.59
CA VAL A 377 -5.25 -12.99 -24.24
C VAL A 377 -4.53 -14.02 -23.35
N HIS A 378 -4.48 -13.79 -22.04
CA HIS A 378 -3.89 -14.74 -21.09
C HIS A 378 -4.64 -16.08 -21.10
N SER A 379 -5.98 -16.04 -21.06
CA SER A 379 -6.83 -17.23 -21.11
C SER A 379 -6.64 -18.03 -22.40
N LEU A 380 -6.55 -17.35 -23.55
CA LEU A 380 -6.30 -17.97 -24.84
C LEU A 380 -4.94 -18.68 -24.87
N VAL A 381 -3.87 -18.04 -24.36
CA VAL A 381 -2.54 -18.64 -24.30
C VAL A 381 -2.50 -19.88 -23.39
N ILE A 382 -3.27 -19.89 -22.31
CA ILE A 382 -3.35 -21.07 -21.42
C ILE A 382 -4.12 -22.21 -22.11
N THR A 383 -5.29 -21.89 -22.65
CA THR A 383 -6.28 -22.88 -23.10
C THR A 383 -5.94 -23.50 -24.45
N LEU A 384 -5.37 -22.71 -25.37
CA LEU A 384 -5.06 -23.17 -26.71
C LEU A 384 -3.72 -23.92 -26.77
N THR A 385 -3.65 -24.88 -27.68
CA THR A 385 -2.45 -25.65 -28.00
C THR A 385 -1.97 -25.42 -29.43
N GLY A 386 -2.80 -24.83 -30.29
CA GLY A 386 -2.46 -24.51 -31.67
C GLY A 386 -1.59 -23.25 -31.82
N PRO A 387 -0.86 -23.10 -32.94
CA PRO A 387 0.02 -21.96 -33.20
C PRO A 387 -0.72 -20.69 -33.66
N LEU A 388 -1.99 -20.80 -34.06
CA LEU A 388 -2.78 -19.71 -34.61
C LEU A 388 -4.09 -19.54 -33.83
N ILE A 389 -4.35 -18.32 -33.39
CA ILE A 389 -5.57 -17.93 -32.69
C ILE A 389 -6.57 -17.41 -33.73
N SER A 390 -7.66 -18.15 -33.89
CA SER A 390 -8.70 -17.93 -34.87
C SER A 390 -9.97 -17.35 -34.24
N PRO A 391 -10.91 -16.77 -35.02
CA PRO A 391 -12.12 -16.14 -34.48
C PRO A 391 -13.00 -17.08 -33.63
N ARG A 392 -12.97 -18.38 -33.92
CA ARG A 392 -13.70 -19.44 -33.17
C ARG A 392 -13.16 -19.66 -31.75
N ASP A 393 -11.93 -19.25 -31.49
CA ASP A 393 -11.30 -19.39 -30.18
C ASP A 393 -11.70 -18.24 -29.25
N LEU A 394 -12.27 -17.15 -29.80
CA LEU A 394 -12.78 -16.02 -29.03
C LEU A 394 -14.14 -16.38 -28.38
N PRO A 395 -14.41 -15.85 -27.16
CA PRO A 395 -15.72 -15.98 -26.53
C PRO A 395 -16.87 -15.49 -27.44
N PRO A 396 -18.06 -16.10 -27.36
CA PRO A 396 -19.21 -15.77 -28.20
C PRO A 396 -19.65 -14.30 -28.11
N GLN A 397 -19.37 -13.64 -26.99
CA GLN A 397 -19.63 -12.22 -26.76
C GLN A 397 -18.75 -11.29 -27.62
N ILE A 398 -17.55 -11.76 -27.99
CA ILE A 398 -16.55 -10.99 -28.74
C ILE A 398 -16.55 -11.40 -30.20
N SER A 399 -16.71 -12.69 -30.50
CA SER A 399 -16.76 -13.21 -31.87
C SER A 399 -18.00 -12.77 -32.65
N GLY A 400 -18.96 -12.09 -32.00
CA GLY A 400 -20.21 -11.68 -32.63
C GLY A 400 -21.14 -12.84 -32.95
N ALA A 401 -20.82 -14.06 -32.49
CA ALA A 401 -21.55 -15.30 -32.75
C ALA A 401 -22.92 -15.39 -32.03
N THR A 402 -23.51 -14.25 -31.64
CA THR A 402 -24.92 -14.13 -31.23
C THR A 402 -25.80 -13.41 -32.26
N ARG A 403 -25.30 -13.16 -33.48
CA ARG A 403 -26.11 -12.89 -34.67
C ARG A 403 -25.54 -13.79 -35.79
N GLU A 404 -26.11 -14.97 -36.04
CA GLU A 404 -27.37 -15.19 -36.75
C GLU A 404 -27.96 -16.59 -36.43
N PRO A 405 -29.28 -16.84 -36.58
CA PRO A 405 -30.12 -16.27 -37.62
C PRO A 405 -31.44 -15.68 -37.12
N SER A 406 -31.62 -14.38 -37.28
CA SER A 406 -32.93 -13.85 -37.65
C SER A 406 -32.81 -13.23 -39.03
N CYS A 407 -32.65 -14.08 -40.06
CA CYS A 407 -32.96 -13.73 -41.45
C CYS A 407 -34.46 -13.49 -41.68
N TYR A 408 -35.27 -13.44 -40.63
CA TYR A 408 -36.66 -13.05 -40.71
C TYR A 408 -36.77 -11.69 -40.04
N SER A 409 -36.95 -10.64 -40.84
CA SER A 409 -37.38 -9.34 -40.34
C SER A 409 -38.67 -9.56 -39.54
N GLU A 410 -38.79 -8.90 -38.38
CA GLU A 410 -40.01 -8.92 -37.56
C GLU A 410 -41.26 -8.51 -38.38
N ASP A 411 -41.06 -7.78 -39.49
CA ASP A 411 -42.06 -7.44 -40.49
C ASP A 411 -42.76 -8.66 -41.12
N ILE A 412 -42.06 -9.78 -41.31
CA ILE A 412 -42.63 -11.00 -41.93
C ILE A 412 -43.62 -11.69 -40.96
N LEU A 413 -43.35 -11.63 -39.66
CA LEU A 413 -44.19 -12.21 -38.61
C LEU A 413 -45.33 -11.26 -38.19
N ALA A 414 -45.15 -9.96 -38.36
CA ALA A 414 -46.18 -8.94 -38.10
C ALA A 414 -47.28 -8.91 -39.19
N ALA A 415 -46.97 -9.34 -40.42
CA ALA A 415 -47.94 -9.43 -41.49
C ALA A 415 -48.86 -10.67 -41.29
N ARG A 416 -50.16 -10.45 -41.06
CA ARG A 416 -51.20 -11.52 -41.01
C ARG A 416 -51.45 -12.13 -42.40
N ARG A 417 -50.43 -12.70 -43.02
CA ARG A 417 -50.50 -13.38 -44.32
C ARG A 417 -50.44 -14.90 -44.11
N PRO A 418 -51.11 -15.70 -44.97
CA PRO A 418 -51.02 -17.15 -44.89
C PRO A 418 -49.59 -17.61 -45.19
N LEU A 419 -49.11 -18.60 -44.42
CA LEU A 419 -47.74 -19.15 -44.50
C LEU A 419 -47.31 -19.54 -45.92
N ARG A 420 -48.26 -19.95 -46.75
CA ARG A 420 -48.05 -20.32 -48.15
C ARG A 420 -47.46 -19.19 -48.99
N ASP A 421 -47.93 -17.96 -48.79
CA ASP A 421 -47.51 -16.80 -49.57
C ASP A 421 -46.13 -16.31 -49.14
N ILE A 422 -45.87 -16.35 -47.83
CA ILE A 422 -44.57 -16.03 -47.23
C ILE A 422 -43.49 -17.00 -47.75
N MET A 423 -43.79 -18.30 -47.76
CA MET A 423 -42.87 -19.31 -48.29
C MET A 423 -42.63 -19.14 -49.80
N ALA A 424 -43.66 -18.80 -50.58
CA ALA A 424 -43.54 -18.60 -52.02
C ALA A 424 -42.67 -17.37 -52.37
N GLU A 425 -42.80 -16.27 -51.62
CA GLU A 425 -41.97 -15.07 -51.79
C GLU A 425 -40.52 -15.33 -51.41
N MET A 426 -40.28 -15.99 -50.26
CA MET A 426 -38.92 -16.34 -49.85
C MET A 426 -38.23 -17.30 -50.83
N GLU A 427 -38.94 -18.33 -51.32
CA GLU A 427 -38.42 -19.22 -52.35
C GLU A 427 -38.07 -18.46 -53.64
N ARG A 428 -38.91 -17.50 -54.06
CA ARG A 428 -38.66 -16.69 -55.25
C ARG A 428 -37.45 -15.79 -55.08
N ASP A 429 -37.35 -15.08 -53.97
CA ASP A 429 -36.23 -14.18 -53.69
C ASP A 429 -34.91 -14.94 -53.57
N PHE A 430 -34.97 -16.14 -52.99
CA PHE A 430 -33.82 -17.03 -52.93
C PHE A 430 -33.39 -17.55 -54.30
N LEU A 431 -34.34 -17.95 -55.15
CA LEU A 431 -34.07 -18.37 -56.52
C LEU A 431 -33.55 -17.22 -57.39
N LEU A 432 -34.01 -15.98 -57.19
CA LEU A 432 -33.51 -14.80 -57.88
C LEU A 432 -32.07 -14.47 -57.49
N LYS A 433 -31.74 -14.48 -56.20
CA LYS A 433 -30.36 -14.30 -55.71
C LYS A 433 -29.42 -15.39 -56.25
N ALA A 434 -29.89 -16.65 -56.27
CA ALA A 434 -29.11 -17.74 -56.85
C ALA A 434 -28.92 -17.57 -58.37
N LEU A 435 -29.89 -16.99 -59.08
CA LEU A 435 -29.79 -16.68 -60.50
C LEU A 435 -28.81 -15.52 -60.76
N GLU A 436 -28.77 -14.51 -59.89
CA GLU A 436 -27.79 -13.41 -59.95
C GLU A 436 -26.35 -13.91 -59.77
N VAL A 437 -26.13 -14.84 -58.84
CA VAL A 437 -24.79 -15.39 -58.54
C VAL A 437 -24.32 -16.38 -59.61
N HIS A 438 -25.21 -17.24 -60.12
CA HIS A 438 -24.82 -18.34 -61.02
C HIS A 438 -25.15 -18.11 -62.50
N GLY A 439 -25.89 -17.04 -62.83
CA GLY A 439 -26.15 -16.51 -64.17
C GLY A 439 -27.00 -17.38 -65.11
N SER A 440 -27.29 -18.64 -64.77
CA SER A 440 -28.04 -19.57 -65.62
C SER A 440 -29.04 -20.41 -64.83
N VAL A 441 -30.29 -20.45 -65.32
CA VAL A 441 -31.39 -21.23 -64.73
C VAL A 441 -31.06 -22.72 -64.65
N GLN A 442 -30.27 -23.24 -65.59
CA GLN A 442 -29.93 -24.67 -65.64
C GLN A 442 -28.94 -25.05 -64.54
N ARG A 443 -27.96 -24.18 -64.24
CA ARG A 443 -27.02 -24.39 -63.12
C ARG A 443 -27.70 -24.29 -61.76
N VAL A 444 -28.63 -23.34 -61.62
CA VAL A 444 -29.43 -23.19 -60.40
C VAL A 444 -30.33 -24.41 -60.17
N ALA A 445 -30.94 -24.95 -61.23
CA ALA A 445 -31.75 -26.16 -61.19
C ALA A 445 -30.93 -27.39 -60.77
N GLU A 446 -29.73 -27.56 -61.32
CA GLU A 446 -28.80 -28.64 -60.94
C GLU A 446 -28.32 -28.50 -59.50
N LEU A 447 -27.95 -27.28 -59.09
CA LEU A 447 -27.43 -26.99 -57.75
C LEU A 447 -28.48 -27.25 -56.65
N PHE A 448 -29.74 -26.92 -56.91
CA PHE A 448 -30.84 -27.18 -55.98
C PHE A 448 -31.58 -28.50 -56.22
N GLN A 449 -31.09 -29.34 -57.14
CA GLN A 449 -31.68 -30.64 -57.48
C GLN A 449 -33.18 -30.58 -57.84
N ILE A 450 -33.60 -29.53 -58.53
CA ILE A 450 -34.99 -29.32 -58.95
C ILE A 450 -35.09 -29.20 -60.47
N ASN A 451 -36.20 -29.64 -61.04
CA ASN A 451 -36.43 -29.55 -62.48
C ASN A 451 -36.45 -28.09 -62.95
N ARG A 452 -35.88 -27.83 -64.13
CA ARG A 452 -35.86 -26.50 -64.77
C ARG A 452 -37.26 -25.89 -64.88
N SER A 453 -38.28 -26.71 -65.16
CA SER A 453 -39.68 -26.29 -65.23
C SER A 453 -40.24 -25.85 -63.87
N THR A 454 -39.74 -26.41 -62.77
CA THR A 454 -40.13 -26.04 -61.39
C THR A 454 -39.54 -24.70 -60.98
N VAL A 455 -38.27 -24.43 -61.31
CA VAL A 455 -37.63 -23.12 -61.10
C VAL A 455 -38.39 -22.03 -61.84
N PHE A 456 -38.70 -22.27 -63.13
CA PHE A 456 -39.43 -21.31 -63.95
C PHE A 456 -40.86 -21.04 -63.44
N ARG A 457 -41.57 -22.10 -63.01
CA ARG A 457 -42.91 -21.99 -62.43
C ARG A 457 -42.93 -21.21 -61.12
N LYS A 458 -41.94 -21.41 -60.25
CA LYS A 458 -41.82 -20.67 -58.97
C LYS A 458 -41.44 -19.19 -59.19
N LEU A 459 -40.68 -18.88 -60.25
CA LEU A 459 -40.39 -17.49 -60.65
C LEU A 459 -41.61 -16.76 -61.26
N GLN A 460 -42.51 -17.46 -61.96
CA GLN A 460 -43.69 -16.86 -62.62
C GLN A 460 -44.98 -16.88 -61.76
N GLY A 461 -45.05 -17.72 -60.73
CA GLY A 461 -46.29 -18.04 -60.01
C GLY A 461 -47.00 -16.91 -59.26
N ALA A 462 -46.39 -15.73 -59.11
CA ALA A 462 -47.00 -14.60 -58.39
C ALA A 462 -47.73 -13.57 -59.28
N ARG A 463 -47.77 -13.75 -60.61
CA ARG A 463 -48.46 -12.82 -61.53
C ARG A 463 -49.95 -13.10 -61.78
N ARG A 464 -50.58 -13.99 -61.00
CA ARG A 464 -52.00 -14.34 -61.17
C ARG A 464 -52.74 -14.35 -59.83
N GLN A 465 -52.87 -13.18 -59.22
CA GLN A 465 -53.98 -12.83 -58.33
C GLN A 465 -54.18 -11.31 -58.44
N ASP A 466 -54.78 -10.89 -59.55
CA ASP A 466 -55.58 -9.66 -59.63
C ASP A 466 -57.04 -10.09 -59.82
#